data_AF-A0A8T6E1R3-F1
#
_entry.id   AF-A0A8T6E1R3-F1
#
_cell.length_a   1.000
_cell.length_b   1.000
_cell.length_c   1.000
_cell.angle_alpha   90.00
_cell.angle_beta   90.00
_cell.angle_gamma   90.00
#
_symmetry.space_group_name_H-M   'P 1'
#
loop_
_entity.id
_entity.type
_entity.pdbx_description
1 polymer ?
#
loop_
_entity_poly.entity_id
_entity_poly.type
_entity_poly.pdbx_seq_one_letter_code
_entity_poly.pdbx_strand_id
1 'polypeptide(L)' 'MLIQALVALFALYVLLTLWQMRRALATSEPQARLVEARRLLLLVSAGVPILVVLILVAL' A
#
# COMPACT_ATOMS: atom_id res chain seq x y z
N MET A 1 22.75 0.87 -6.63
CA MET A 1 21.70 1.89 -6.91
C MET A 1 20.32 1.26 -7.03
N LEU A 2 20.11 0.24 -7.88
CA LEU A 2 18.79 -0.41 -8.07
C LEU A 2 18.17 -0.96 -6.77
N ILE A 3 18.92 -1.72 -5.97
CA ILE A 3 18.43 -2.28 -4.70
C ILE A 3 17.96 -1.18 -3.74
N GLN A 4 18.71 -0.07 -3.63
CA GLN A 4 18.34 1.07 -2.78
C GLN A 4 17.03 1.72 -3.26
N ALA A 5 16.83 1.81 -4.58
CA ALA A 5 15.58 2.32 -5.15
C ALA A 5 14.39 1.40 -4.85
N LEU A 6 14.57 0.08 -4.92
CA LEU A 6 13.52 -0.90 -4.56
C LEU A 6 13.17 -0.85 -3.06
N VAL A 7 14.17 -0.71 -2.20
CA VAL A 7 13.97 -0.53 -0.76
C VAL A 7 13.20 0.76 -0.48
N ALA A 8 13.56 1.86 -1.14
CA ALA A 8 12.84 3.14 -1.02
C ALA A 8 11.39 3.02 -1.53
N LEU A 9 11.16 2.33 -2.65
CA LEU A 9 9.83 2.08 -3.20
C LEU A 9 8.97 1.23 -2.24
N PHE A 10 9.55 0.17 -1.67
CA PHE A 10 8.87 -0.66 -0.67
C PHE A 10 8.52 0.16 0.58
N ALA A 11 9.46 0.95 1.10
CA ALA A 11 9.20 1.82 2.25
C ALA A 11 8.07 2.84 1.97
N LEU A 12 8.08 3.46 0.78
CA LEU A 12 7.02 4.39 0.37
C LEU A 12 5.65 3.71 0.32
N TYR A 13 5.59 2.50 -0.23
CA TYR A 13 4.37 1.71 -0.27
C TYR A 13 3.84 1.36 1.12
N VAL A 14 4.71 0.97 2.05
CA VAL A 14 4.33 0.71 3.45
C VAL A 14 3.76 1.98 4.10
N LEU A 15 4.41 3.13 3.90
CA LEU A 15 3.93 4.41 4.42
C LEU A 15 2.56 4.80 3.87
N LEU A 16 2.34 4.63 2.56
CA LEU A 16 1.03 4.86 1.91
C LEU A 16 -0.05 3.94 2.48
N THR A 17 0.28 2.67 2.70
CA THR A 17 -0.64 1.68 3.25
C THR A 17 -1.03 2.03 4.69
N LEU A 18 -0.05 2.39 5.53
CA LEU A 18 -0.29 2.82 6.90
C LEU A 18 -1.11 4.11 6.97
N TRP A 19 -0.82 5.07 6.09
CA TRP A 19 -1.59 6.30 5.99
C TRP A 19 -3.05 6.02 5.63
N GLN A 20 -3.30 5.17 4.64
CA GLN A 20 -4.68 4.79 4.31
C GLN A 20 -5.39 4.02 5.41
N MET A 21 -4.66 3.15 6.12
CA MET A 21 -5.21 2.43 7.27
C MET A 21 -5.63 3.41 8.37
N ARG A 22 -4.79 4.38 8.71
CA ARG A 22 -5.13 5.43 9.70
C ARG A 22 -6.36 6.22 9.27
N ARG A 23 -6.46 6.58 8.00
CA ARG A 23 -7.61 7.32 7.45
C ARG A 23 -8.90 6.49 7.51
N ALA A 24 -8.84 5.20 7.15
CA ALA A 24 -9.97 4.29 7.23
C ALA A 24 -10.43 4.07 8.69
N LEU A 25 -9.51 4.01 9.65
CA LEU A 25 -9.82 3.86 11.08
C LEU A 25 -10.36 5.14 11.72
N ALA A 26 -9.92 6.31 11.26
CA ALA A 26 -10.40 7.61 11.75
C ALA A 26 -11.80 7.97 11.23
N THR A 27 -12.34 7.21 10.26
CA THR A 27 -13.66 7.47 9.67
C THR A 27 -14.76 6.83 10.51
N SER A 28 -15.58 7.67 11.16
CA SER A 28 -16.68 7.21 12.02
C SER A 28 -17.94 6.80 11.24
N GLU A 29 -18.16 7.37 10.05
CA GLU A 29 -19.32 7.05 9.23
C GLU A 29 -19.17 5.65 8.58
N PRO A 30 -20.15 4.73 8.76
CA PRO A 30 -20.02 3.36 8.29
C PRO A 30 -19.82 3.24 6.77
N GLN A 31 -20.54 4.03 5.99
CA GLN A 31 -20.46 4.00 4.52
C GLN A 31 -19.10 4.54 4.03
N ALA A 32 -18.65 5.65 4.59
CA ALA A 32 -17.35 6.22 4.26
C ALA A 32 -16.19 5.27 4.65
N ARG A 33 -16.32 4.57 5.79
CA ARG A 33 -15.36 3.55 6.23
C ARG A 33 -15.25 2.38 5.24
N LEU A 34 -16.36 1.93 4.65
CA LEU A 34 -16.34 0.88 3.62
C LEU A 34 -15.64 1.35 2.34
N VAL A 35 -15.84 2.60 1.93
CA VAL A 35 -15.18 3.18 0.75
C VAL A 35 -13.66 3.26 0.98
N GLU A 36 -13.22 3.75 2.14
CA GLU A 36 -11.79 3.83 2.48
C GLU A 36 -11.17 2.43 2.65
N ALA A 37 -11.90 1.48 3.25
CA ALA A 37 -11.46 0.09 3.34
C ALA A 37 -11.31 -0.55 1.95
N ARG A 38 -12.21 -0.28 1.00
CA ARG A 38 -12.09 -0.76 -0.39
C ARG A 38 -10.86 -0.19 -1.08
N ARG A 39 -10.55 1.10 -0.88
CA ARG A 39 -9.33 1.71 -1.41
C ARG A 39 -8.08 1.07 -0.82
N LEU A 40 -8.08 0.81 0.49
CA LEU A 40 -6.98 0.11 1.15
C LEU A 40 -6.82 -1.31 0.61
N LEU A 41 -7.93 -2.04 0.41
CA LEU A 41 -7.90 -3.37 -0.19
C LEU A 41 -7.34 -3.36 -1.60
N LEU A 42 -7.74 -2.39 -2.44
CA LEU A 42 -7.19 -2.23 -3.80
C LEU A 42 -5.70 -1.90 -3.77
N LEU A 43 -5.28 -0.99 -2.89
CA LEU A 43 -3.88 -0.62 -2.70
C LEU A 43 -3.04 -1.84 -2.34
N VAL A 44 -3.52 -2.66 -1.40
CA VAL A 44 -2.79 -3.84 -0.92
C VAL A 44 -2.78 -4.96 -1.95
N SER A 45 -3.95 -5.28 -2.50
CA SER A 45 -4.10 -6.38 -3.46
C SER A 45 -3.37 -6.15 -4.78
N ALA A 46 -3.23 -4.90 -5.24
CA ALA A 46 -2.43 -4.58 -6.43
C ALA A 46 -0.96 -4.28 -6.09
N GLY A 47 -0.72 -3.54 -5.00
CA GLY A 47 0.62 -3.07 -4.65
C GLY A 47 1.57 -4.19 -4.22
N VAL A 48 1.08 -5.18 -3.45
CA VAL A 48 1.92 -6.32 -3.03
C VAL A 48 2.40 -7.15 -4.25
N PRO A 49 1.53 -7.63 -5.16
CA PRO A 49 1.98 -8.38 -6.33
C PRO A 49 2.96 -7.60 -7.20
N ILE A 50 2.70 -6.30 -7.45
CA ILE A 50 3.59 -5.46 -8.26
C ILE A 50 4.98 -5.38 -7.62
N LEU A 51 5.05 -5.10 -6.31
CA LEU A 51 6.33 -5.03 -5.60
C LEU A 51 7.07 -6.36 -5.59
N VAL A 52 6.35 -7.45 -5.36
CA VAL A 52 6.95 -8.81 -5.38
C VAL A 52 7.55 -9.09 -6.75
N VAL A 53 6.82 -8.84 -7.85
CA VAL A 53 7.34 -9.03 -9.21
C VAL A 53 8.57 -8.15 -9.46
N LEU A 54 8.52 -6.87 -9.09
CA LEU A 54 9.65 -5.95 -9.26
C LEU A 54 10.89 -6.39 -8.48
N ILE A 55 10.72 -6.87 -7.25
CA ILE A 55 11.82 -7.37 -6.42
C ILE A 55 12.38 -8.66 -7.01
N LEU A 56 11.53 -9.60 -7.43
CA LEU A 56 11.96 -10.88 -8.01
C LEU A 56 12.69 -10.71 -9.34
N VAL A 57 12.25 -9.78 -10.19
CA VAL A 57 12.89 -9.50 -11.49
C VAL A 57 14.23 -8.78 -11.32
N ALA A 58 14.39 -8.01 -10.25
CA ALA A 58 15.59 -7.22 -10.00
C ALA A 58 16.66 -7.95 -9.16
N LEU A 59 16.33 -9.13 -8.61
CA LEU A 59 17.24 -10.00 -7.87
C LEU A 59 18.03 -10.90 -8.84
#